data_AF-A0A1I8B100-F1
#
_entry.id   AF-A0A1I8B100-F1
#
_cell.length_a   1.000
_cell.length_b   1.000
_cell.length_c   1.000
_cell.angle_alpha   90.00
_cell.angle_beta   90.00
_cell.angle_gamma   90.00
#
_symmetry.space_group_name_H-M   'P 1'
#
loop_
_entity.id
_entity.type
_entity.pdbx_description
1 polymer ?
#
loop_
_entity_poly.entity_id
_entity_poly.type
_entity_poly.pdbx_seq_one_letter_code
_entity_poly.pdbx_strand_id
1 'polypeptide(L)'
;MLIKGGEKDEVFSKYTKQGCGRCPFAYGYKLKRLDDIGQCQECTSSLCNNKGFASDHFLKCWRYGKEIFCPEGVFECYFGAKELYYQGCGRCPEGEFSCFTCKTSLCNTPQNLNAVFKCYQSNGKLTNDKARNCDANKCYIKVNIEGRSEEEAFDKHTNQGCGDCNDKFCVTCDTNLCNNKWKFKEKIYCYNQQDIKECDRKENKGTCYYAHIYNKKYDSYEIKQGCGSPCSGIDSKACKYCNKNDCNTKDLIMHYRCLTVNTTCFTLNNDYCYMKRTSNNKVDKGCGNCPAKAKWCKACKGERCNKDDYYFCLSGENKTKVCYDGPNCIIAELKLKNESMIFHYNKSITSTVDSRYNTTGIYSHNGYTHTFWPVPTEDKTQYFYGCGKCPKNTNELTNKSLNFKFEIKNISTFQCADCKNSPGCNTQELLRSKIFCWEKKFNEWNARKGIYFCDKKECFIGVEKNELALVQGCGSCNDDQNSNLTKCQDCTNSMCNSEDLLDDPITCYHLTSRFYPYESKERKCHHVYDSCFVAGDVFGRAVQNCGDCPSKLSDNCVSCKEELCNEEYLLESTVATQEGCQLDDSKDRAS
;
A
#
# COMPACT_ATOMS: atom_id res chain seq x y z
N MET A 1 79.94 27.66 -13.58
CA MET A 1 81.06 27.89 -12.63
C MET A 1 82.01 26.69 -12.77
N LEU A 2 83.17 26.91 -13.37
CA LEU A 2 84.18 25.88 -13.65
C LEU A 2 84.89 25.50 -12.36
N ILE A 3 84.74 24.25 -11.92
CA ILE A 3 85.59 23.67 -10.86
C ILE A 3 86.63 22.80 -11.55
N LYS A 4 87.90 23.25 -11.47
CA LYS A 4 89.09 22.56 -11.97
C LYS A 4 89.37 21.28 -11.18
N GLY A 5 90.00 20.33 -11.86
CA GLY A 5 90.40 19.02 -11.33
C GLY A 5 91.45 19.06 -10.23
N GLY A 6 91.42 17.99 -9.42
CA GLY A 6 92.05 17.80 -8.11
C GLY A 6 90.91 17.47 -7.14
N GLU A 7 90.79 16.31 -6.49
CA GLU A 7 91.69 15.20 -6.20
C GLU A 7 90.89 13.88 -6.28
N LYS A 8 91.43 12.87 -6.96
CA LYS A 8 90.96 11.48 -6.83
C LYS A 8 91.46 10.85 -5.50
N ASP A 9 92.51 11.42 -4.92
CA ASP A 9 93.20 10.88 -3.74
C ASP A 9 92.60 11.37 -2.41
N GLU A 10 91.96 12.54 -2.38
CA GLU A 10 91.38 13.11 -1.15
C GLU A 10 90.08 12.39 -0.73
N VAL A 11 89.28 11.90 -1.69
CA VAL A 11 88.10 11.07 -1.41
C VAL A 11 88.50 9.65 -0.97
N PHE A 12 89.59 9.12 -1.53
CA PHE A 12 90.15 7.83 -1.11
C PHE A 12 90.69 7.90 0.33
N SER A 13 91.38 8.99 0.69
CA SER A 13 91.90 9.23 2.04
C SER A 13 90.79 9.42 3.11
N LYS A 14 89.65 10.01 2.74
CA LYS A 14 88.61 10.38 3.70
C LYS A 14 87.66 9.24 4.10
N TYR A 15 87.47 8.24 3.22
CA TYR A 15 86.56 7.10 3.46
C TYR A 15 87.28 5.76 3.67
N THR A 16 88.59 5.70 3.42
CA THR A 16 89.45 4.58 3.80
C THR A 16 90.64 5.12 4.58
N LYS A 17 90.61 5.04 5.91
CA LYS A 17 91.83 5.21 6.72
C LYS A 17 92.63 3.92 6.62
N GLN A 18 93.77 3.98 5.93
CA GLN A 18 94.68 2.85 5.76
C GLN A 18 96.02 3.16 6.43
N GLY A 19 96.36 2.34 7.42
CA GLY A 19 97.68 2.25 8.02
C GLY A 19 97.86 0.82 8.53
N CYS A 20 99.08 0.31 8.56
CA CYS A 20 99.35 -0.95 9.22
C CYS A 20 99.11 -0.79 10.73
N GLY A 21 98.03 -1.38 11.27
CA GLY A 21 97.72 -1.38 12.70
C GLY A 21 96.21 -1.44 13.00
N ARG A 22 95.87 -1.78 14.25
CA ARG A 22 94.49 -1.94 14.76
C ARG A 22 93.63 -0.70 14.51
N CYS A 23 92.41 -0.94 14.04
CA CYS A 23 91.40 0.10 13.85
C CYS A 23 91.13 0.85 15.16
N PRO A 24 91.16 2.20 15.17
CA PRO A 24 90.94 2.96 16.40
C PRO A 24 89.49 2.81 16.87
N PHE A 25 89.29 2.25 18.07
CA PHE A 25 88.00 2.26 18.75
C PHE A 25 87.63 3.70 19.12
N ALA A 26 86.46 4.16 18.65
CA ALA A 26 85.94 5.49 18.94
C ALA A 26 85.42 5.59 20.38
N TYR A 27 86.27 6.04 21.32
CA TYR A 27 85.82 6.59 22.60
C TYR A 27 85.77 8.12 22.52
N GLY A 28 84.57 8.70 22.66
CA GLY A 28 84.45 10.01 23.33
C GLY A 28 83.96 11.24 22.56
N TYR A 29 83.61 11.20 21.28
CA TYR A 29 83.03 12.38 20.60
C TYR A 29 81.71 12.09 19.87
N LYS A 30 80.67 12.87 20.21
CA LYS A 30 79.37 12.90 19.54
C LYS A 30 79.54 13.33 18.08
N LEU A 31 79.50 12.38 17.15
CA LEU A 31 79.32 12.62 15.72
C LEU A 31 77.83 12.75 15.39
N LYS A 32 77.51 13.64 14.46
CA LYS A 32 76.13 14.13 14.20
C LYS A 32 75.37 13.36 13.10
N ARG A 33 75.96 12.34 12.44
CA ARG A 33 75.28 11.45 11.47
C ARG A 33 75.93 10.06 11.45
N LEU A 34 75.14 9.01 11.22
CA LEU A 34 75.60 7.61 11.14
C LEU A 34 76.40 7.29 9.86
N ASP A 35 76.44 8.21 8.90
CA ASP A 35 77.01 7.98 7.57
C ASP A 35 78.55 8.14 7.51
N ASP A 36 79.17 8.58 8.61
CA ASP A 36 80.60 8.93 8.71
C ASP A 36 81.49 7.81 9.32
N ILE A 37 80.96 6.59 9.51
CA ILE A 37 81.77 5.45 9.96
C ILE A 37 82.48 4.84 8.74
N GLY A 38 83.68 5.33 8.43
CA GLY A 38 84.60 4.63 7.54
C GLY A 38 84.94 3.27 8.14
N GLN A 39 84.70 2.19 7.39
CA GLN A 39 85.05 0.84 7.80
C GLN A 39 86.57 0.67 7.77
N CYS A 40 87.14 0.23 8.89
CA CYS A 40 88.54 -0.15 8.99
C CYS A 40 88.60 -1.66 9.20
N GLN A 41 89.46 -2.35 8.44
CA GLN A 41 89.71 -3.78 8.55
C GLN A 41 91.22 -3.99 8.64
N GLU A 42 91.68 -4.73 9.65
CA GLU A 42 93.10 -5.09 9.75
C GLU A 42 93.45 -6.10 8.66
N CYS A 43 94.34 -5.72 7.75
CA CYS A 43 94.92 -6.64 6.79
C CYS A 43 96.39 -6.90 7.16
N THR A 44 96.77 -8.18 7.23
CA THR A 44 98.09 -8.64 7.69
C THR A 44 99.06 -9.00 6.56
N SER A 45 98.72 -8.70 5.29
CA SER A 45 99.55 -9.06 4.13
C SER A 45 99.93 -7.85 3.26
N SER A 46 101.00 -7.98 2.49
CA SER A 46 101.60 -6.96 1.59
C SER A 46 100.73 -6.55 0.39
N LEU A 47 99.46 -6.99 0.34
CA LEU A 47 98.50 -6.69 -0.73
C LEU A 47 97.44 -5.66 -0.33
N CYS A 48 97.60 -5.01 0.83
CA CYS A 48 96.86 -3.80 1.15
C CYS A 48 97.08 -2.76 0.05
N ASN A 49 96.00 -2.25 -0.54
CA ASN A 49 95.97 -1.27 -1.64
C ASN A 49 95.98 -1.85 -3.06
N ASN A 50 95.69 -3.14 -3.23
CA ASN A 50 95.45 -3.66 -4.57
C ASN A 50 94.10 -3.17 -5.12
N LYS A 51 94.14 -2.24 -6.09
CA LYS A 51 92.97 -1.75 -6.83
C LYS A 51 92.19 -2.89 -7.52
N GLY A 52 92.88 -3.97 -7.88
CA GLY A 52 92.29 -5.23 -8.35
C GLY A 52 91.41 -5.87 -7.28
N PHE A 53 91.92 -6.06 -6.07
CA PHE A 53 91.15 -6.62 -4.95
C PHE A 53 89.83 -5.87 -4.71
N ALA A 54 89.88 -4.53 -4.62
CA ALA A 54 88.67 -3.73 -4.44
C ALA A 54 87.71 -3.81 -5.64
N SER A 55 88.24 -3.90 -6.86
CA SER A 55 87.43 -4.06 -8.07
C SER A 55 86.77 -5.43 -8.17
N ASP A 56 87.38 -6.45 -7.59
CA ASP A 56 86.90 -7.83 -7.63
C ASP A 56 85.91 -8.13 -6.49
N HIS A 57 86.01 -7.41 -5.36
CA HIS A 57 85.21 -7.69 -4.15
C HIS A 57 84.04 -6.71 -3.94
N PHE A 58 84.06 -5.52 -4.53
CA PHE A 58 83.02 -4.51 -4.32
C PHE A 58 82.37 -4.08 -5.63
N LEU A 59 81.04 -3.96 -5.62
CA LEU A 59 80.28 -3.40 -6.75
C LEU A 59 80.63 -1.92 -6.90
N LYS A 60 80.88 -1.48 -8.14
CA LYS A 60 81.05 -0.05 -8.47
C LYS A 60 79.74 0.53 -8.99
N CYS A 61 79.35 1.71 -8.52
CA CYS A 61 78.20 2.45 -9.05
C CYS A 61 78.58 3.89 -9.38
N TRP A 62 77.80 4.52 -10.25
CA TRP A 62 77.89 5.97 -10.48
C TRP A 62 77.17 6.75 -9.38
N ARG A 63 77.81 7.80 -8.85
CA ARG A 63 77.22 8.81 -7.95
C ARG A 63 77.69 10.22 -8.35
N TYR A 64 76.76 11.07 -8.79
CA TYR A 64 77.05 12.43 -9.28
C TYR A 64 78.20 12.51 -10.31
N GLY A 65 78.20 11.60 -11.28
CA GLY A 65 79.25 11.53 -12.32
C GLY A 65 80.61 11.01 -11.85
N LYS A 66 80.71 10.50 -10.61
CA LYS A 66 81.91 9.84 -10.07
C LYS A 66 81.63 8.36 -9.82
N GLU A 67 82.65 7.53 -10.00
CA GLU A 67 82.62 6.12 -9.63
C GLU A 67 82.78 6.00 -8.11
N ILE A 68 81.93 5.19 -7.47
CA ILE A 68 82.01 4.87 -6.04
C ILE A 68 81.97 3.35 -5.86
N PHE A 69 82.64 2.86 -4.82
CA PHE A 69 82.49 1.48 -4.36
C PHE A 69 81.31 1.38 -3.39
N CYS A 70 80.50 0.33 -3.53
CA CYS A 70 79.41 0.08 -2.61
C CYS A 70 79.88 -0.59 -1.31
N PRO A 71 79.17 -0.36 -0.20
CA PRO A 71 79.45 -1.08 1.05
C PRO A 71 79.36 -2.60 0.86
N GLU A 72 80.10 -3.34 1.69
CA GLU A 72 80.02 -4.80 1.72
C GLU A 72 78.56 -5.27 1.92
N GLY A 73 78.15 -6.29 1.17
CA GLY A 73 76.77 -6.79 1.18
C GLY A 73 75.79 -6.02 0.26
N VAL A 74 76.21 -4.92 -0.38
CA VAL A 74 75.39 -4.18 -1.35
C VAL A 74 75.79 -4.57 -2.78
N PHE A 75 74.93 -5.37 -3.42
CA PHE A 75 75.19 -5.97 -4.74
C PHE A 75 74.37 -5.36 -5.88
N GLU A 76 73.84 -4.16 -5.67
CA GLU A 76 72.99 -3.47 -6.64
C GLU A 76 73.38 -1.99 -6.75
N CYS A 77 73.21 -1.41 -7.93
CA CYS A 77 73.23 0.02 -8.18
C CYS A 77 71.82 0.49 -8.54
N TYR A 78 71.48 1.73 -8.19
CA TYR A 78 70.24 2.36 -8.65
C TYR A 78 70.52 3.66 -9.39
N PHE A 79 69.61 4.00 -10.30
CA PHE A 79 69.51 5.31 -10.92
C PHE A 79 68.03 5.66 -11.06
N GLY A 80 67.67 6.89 -10.73
CA GLY A 80 66.34 7.39 -11.04
C GLY A 80 66.28 8.87 -11.33
N ALA A 81 65.12 9.25 -11.82
CA ALA A 81 64.80 10.59 -12.29
C ALA A 81 63.51 11.07 -11.63
N LYS A 82 63.62 12.21 -10.92
CA LYS A 82 62.48 13.02 -10.47
C LYS A 82 62.60 14.40 -11.11
N GLU A 83 62.81 15.45 -10.32
CA GLU A 83 63.23 16.79 -10.78
C GLU A 83 64.75 16.86 -11.01
N LEU A 84 65.50 16.02 -10.29
CA LEU A 84 66.93 15.82 -10.42
C LEU A 84 67.25 14.33 -10.56
N TYR A 85 68.38 14.03 -11.18
CA TYR A 85 68.91 12.67 -11.21
C TYR A 85 69.53 12.30 -9.87
N TYR A 86 69.25 11.09 -9.40
CA TYR A 86 69.86 10.54 -8.21
C TYR A 86 70.26 9.09 -8.49
N GLN A 87 71.44 8.72 -8.02
CA GLN A 87 72.09 7.46 -8.37
C GLN A 87 73.06 7.08 -7.25
N GLY A 88 73.22 5.78 -7.02
CA GLY A 88 74.06 5.28 -5.95
C GLY A 88 74.02 3.77 -5.80
N CYS A 89 74.49 3.31 -4.64
CA CYS A 89 74.51 1.90 -4.25
C CYS A 89 73.20 1.49 -3.59
N GLY A 90 72.76 0.27 -3.86
CA GLY A 90 71.55 -0.35 -3.33
C GLY A 90 70.41 -0.40 -4.32
N ARG A 91 69.21 -0.63 -3.79
CA ARG A 91 67.95 -0.68 -4.54
C ARG A 91 67.37 0.71 -4.73
N CYS A 92 66.49 0.82 -5.72
CA CYS A 92 65.59 1.95 -5.82
C CYS A 92 64.86 2.19 -4.49
N PRO A 93 65.03 3.37 -3.86
CA PRO A 93 64.35 3.69 -2.62
C PRO A 93 62.83 3.54 -2.78
N GLU A 94 62.15 3.15 -1.70
CA GLU A 94 60.69 3.10 -1.67
C GLU A 94 60.14 4.52 -1.80
N GLY A 95 59.32 4.78 -2.82
CA GLY A 95 58.75 6.10 -3.07
C GLY A 95 58.90 6.67 -4.48
N GLU A 96 57.78 7.23 -4.93
CA GLU A 96 57.46 8.27 -5.93
C GLU A 96 58.37 8.73 -7.09
N PHE A 97 59.11 7.87 -7.79
CA PHE A 97 59.78 8.30 -9.04
C PHE A 97 60.20 7.15 -9.97
N SER A 98 60.55 7.51 -11.21
CA SER A 98 61.10 6.59 -12.22
C SER A 98 62.49 6.14 -11.80
N CYS A 99 62.64 4.85 -11.48
CA CYS A 99 63.90 4.29 -11.00
C CYS A 99 64.15 2.89 -11.52
N PHE A 100 65.41 2.53 -11.75
CA PHE A 100 65.80 1.16 -12.00
C PHE A 100 66.97 0.73 -11.13
N THR A 101 67.01 -0.57 -10.84
CA THR A 101 68.09 -1.24 -10.12
C THR A 101 68.82 -2.17 -11.07
N CYS A 102 70.14 -2.29 -10.96
CA CYS A 102 70.95 -3.18 -11.78
C CYS A 102 72.12 -3.77 -10.97
N LYS A 103 72.63 -4.93 -11.38
CA LYS A 103 73.60 -5.72 -10.59
C LYS A 103 75.04 -5.68 -11.10
N THR A 104 75.28 -5.07 -12.26
CA THR A 104 76.61 -5.00 -12.88
C THR A 104 77.33 -3.70 -12.51
N SER A 105 78.65 -3.70 -12.46
CA SER A 105 79.41 -2.49 -12.15
C SER A 105 79.12 -1.37 -13.15
N LEU A 106 78.93 -0.15 -12.63
CA LEU A 106 78.71 1.09 -13.39
C LEU A 106 77.47 1.07 -14.29
N CYS A 107 76.48 0.22 -13.98
CA CYS A 107 75.28 0.00 -14.78
C CYS A 107 74.22 1.09 -14.64
N ASN A 108 74.28 1.92 -13.59
CA ASN A 108 73.25 2.87 -13.23
C ASN A 108 73.41 4.18 -14.01
N THR A 109 73.12 4.12 -15.32
CA THR A 109 73.28 5.23 -16.28
C THR A 109 71.93 5.71 -16.84
N PRO A 110 71.84 6.94 -17.40
CA PRO A 110 70.64 7.42 -18.09
C PRO A 110 70.23 6.54 -19.27
N GLN A 111 71.20 5.99 -20.01
CA GLN A 111 70.95 5.11 -21.16
C GLN A 111 70.24 3.83 -20.70
N ASN A 112 70.73 3.22 -19.62
CA ASN A 112 70.13 2.00 -19.07
C ASN A 112 68.76 2.30 -18.42
N LEU A 113 68.57 3.48 -17.81
CA LEU A 113 67.24 3.91 -17.35
C LEU A 113 66.24 3.91 -18.51
N ASN A 114 66.63 4.32 -19.70
CA ASN A 114 65.72 4.37 -20.86
C ASN A 114 65.53 3.01 -21.54
N ALA A 115 66.53 2.13 -21.46
CA ALA A 115 66.50 0.80 -22.09
C ALA A 115 65.68 -0.23 -21.30
N VAL A 116 65.54 -0.07 -19.97
CA VAL A 116 64.80 -1.04 -19.16
C VAL A 116 63.30 -0.97 -19.40
N PHE A 117 62.66 -2.15 -19.41
CA PHE A 117 61.20 -2.28 -19.40
C PHE A 117 60.66 -1.83 -18.05
N LYS A 118 59.68 -0.93 -18.03
CA LYS A 118 59.10 -0.38 -16.81
C LYS A 118 57.60 -0.52 -16.77
N CYS A 119 57.09 -0.62 -15.55
CA CYS A 119 55.68 -0.56 -15.24
C CYS A 119 55.41 0.57 -14.27
N TYR A 120 54.26 1.23 -14.40
CA TYR A 120 53.77 2.07 -13.32
C TYR A 120 53.55 1.22 -12.07
N GLN A 121 53.85 1.78 -10.90
CA GLN A 121 53.69 1.09 -9.64
C GLN A 121 52.91 1.93 -8.65
N SER A 122 51.84 1.36 -8.12
CA SER A 122 51.06 1.99 -7.06
C SER A 122 50.30 0.97 -6.25
N ASN A 123 50.02 1.32 -4.99
CA ASN A 123 49.18 0.56 -4.09
C ASN A 123 48.10 1.48 -3.48
N GLY A 124 46.98 1.61 -4.17
CA GLY A 124 45.82 2.39 -3.74
C GLY A 124 45.39 3.44 -4.75
N LYS A 125 46.31 4.15 -5.40
CA LYS A 125 45.95 5.28 -6.29
C LYS A 125 46.58 5.16 -7.66
N LEU A 126 45.82 5.29 -8.73
CA LEU A 126 46.39 5.32 -10.08
C LEU A 126 47.48 6.42 -10.17
N THR A 127 48.64 6.07 -10.72
CA THR A 127 49.74 7.01 -10.97
C THR A 127 50.37 6.77 -12.34
N ASN A 128 50.85 7.86 -12.93
CA ASN A 128 51.69 7.84 -14.14
C ASN A 128 53.10 8.39 -13.86
N ASP A 129 53.45 8.63 -12.61
CA ASP A 129 54.71 9.30 -12.22
C ASP A 129 55.68 8.35 -11.51
N LYS A 130 55.17 7.20 -11.03
CA LYS A 130 55.95 6.20 -10.31
C LYS A 130 56.13 4.98 -11.19
N ALA A 131 57.33 4.78 -11.71
CA ALA A 131 57.65 3.64 -12.57
C ALA A 131 58.88 2.89 -12.08
N ARG A 132 58.84 1.57 -12.14
CA ARG A 132 59.99 0.71 -11.79
C ARG A 132 60.32 -0.25 -12.91
N ASN A 133 61.58 -0.67 -12.94
CA ASN A 133 61.99 -1.79 -13.79
C ASN A 133 61.13 -3.01 -13.49
N CYS A 134 60.78 -3.74 -14.56
CA CYS A 134 60.00 -4.94 -14.46
C CYS A 134 60.66 -6.06 -15.28
N ASP A 135 61.29 -6.97 -14.55
CA ASP A 135 62.05 -8.08 -15.16
C ASP A 135 61.13 -9.12 -15.83
N ALA A 136 59.83 -9.13 -15.48
CA ALA A 136 58.82 -9.97 -16.11
C ALA A 136 58.42 -9.51 -17.52
N ASN A 137 58.86 -8.31 -17.95
CA ASN A 137 58.49 -7.68 -19.23
C ASN A 137 56.97 -7.59 -19.47
N LYS A 138 56.20 -7.51 -18.38
CA LYS A 138 54.74 -7.36 -18.39
C LYS A 138 54.30 -6.50 -17.21
N CYS A 139 53.31 -5.68 -17.43
CA CYS A 139 52.70 -4.84 -16.41
C CYS A 139 51.25 -5.23 -16.18
N TYR A 140 50.74 -4.96 -14.98
CA TYR A 140 49.32 -5.09 -14.68
C TYR A 140 48.73 -3.80 -14.11
N ILE A 141 47.43 -3.63 -14.32
CA ILE A 141 46.59 -2.65 -13.63
C ILE A 141 45.32 -3.34 -13.11
N LYS A 142 45.13 -3.27 -11.79
CA LYS A 142 43.96 -3.77 -11.06
C LYS A 142 43.15 -2.61 -10.52
N VAL A 143 41.85 -2.57 -10.78
CA VAL A 143 40.97 -1.48 -10.31
C VAL A 143 39.71 -2.07 -9.69
N ASN A 144 39.53 -1.93 -8.37
CA ASN A 144 38.34 -2.45 -7.72
C ASN A 144 37.15 -1.48 -7.85
N ILE A 145 36.26 -1.79 -8.79
CA ILE A 145 35.07 -1.01 -9.17
C ILE A 145 33.76 -1.49 -8.51
N GLU A 146 33.76 -2.60 -7.76
CA GLU A 146 32.54 -3.15 -7.15
C GLU A 146 31.87 -2.13 -6.24
N GLY A 147 30.65 -1.70 -6.60
CA GLY A 147 29.83 -0.77 -5.83
C GLY A 147 30.34 0.67 -5.78
N ARG A 148 31.33 1.05 -6.62
CA ARG A 148 31.97 2.38 -6.59
C ARG A 148 31.81 3.14 -7.89
N SER A 149 31.99 4.47 -7.82
CA SER A 149 32.16 5.26 -9.03
C SER A 149 33.51 4.95 -9.68
N GLU A 150 33.59 5.14 -11.01
CA GLU A 150 34.84 4.92 -11.74
C GLU A 150 35.96 5.82 -11.20
N GLU A 151 35.64 7.07 -10.90
CA GLU A 151 36.58 8.06 -10.37
C GLU A 151 37.15 7.65 -9.00
N GLU A 152 36.27 7.27 -8.07
CA GLU A 152 36.69 6.77 -6.76
C GLU A 152 37.57 5.52 -6.86
N ALA A 153 37.22 4.60 -7.76
CA ALA A 153 37.97 3.37 -7.95
C ALA A 153 39.39 3.63 -8.46
N PHE A 154 39.57 4.58 -9.40
CA PHE A 154 40.89 4.97 -9.88
C PHE A 154 41.72 5.71 -8.82
N ASP A 155 41.08 6.52 -7.97
CA ASP A 155 41.78 7.35 -6.99
C ASP A 155 42.19 6.61 -5.71
N LYS A 156 41.41 5.61 -5.29
CA LYS A 156 41.58 4.96 -3.98
C LYS A 156 41.70 3.43 -4.01
N HIS A 157 41.36 2.81 -5.14
CA HIS A 157 41.28 1.36 -5.23
C HIS A 157 42.00 0.77 -6.46
N THR A 158 43.09 1.42 -6.86
CA THR A 158 43.92 0.96 -7.98
C THR A 158 45.27 0.43 -7.52
N ASN A 159 45.66 -0.73 -8.03
CA ASN A 159 47.00 -1.29 -7.86
C ASN A 159 47.63 -1.50 -9.24
N GLN A 160 48.84 -1.00 -9.41
CA GLN A 160 49.63 -1.11 -10.64
C GLN A 160 50.96 -1.77 -10.29
N GLY A 161 51.47 -2.64 -11.14
CA GLY A 161 52.77 -3.25 -10.90
C GLY A 161 53.32 -4.06 -12.06
N CYS A 162 54.39 -4.79 -11.74
CA CYS A 162 55.10 -5.70 -12.62
C CYS A 162 54.55 -7.12 -12.49
N GLY A 163 54.41 -7.82 -13.63
CA GLY A 163 53.96 -9.21 -13.71
C GLY A 163 52.52 -9.36 -14.20
N ASP A 164 52.01 -10.58 -14.03
CA ASP A 164 50.62 -10.93 -14.32
C ASP A 164 49.72 -10.66 -13.10
N CYS A 165 48.40 -10.71 -13.29
CA CYS A 165 47.43 -10.58 -12.22
C CYS A 165 46.23 -11.52 -12.44
N ASN A 166 45.71 -12.09 -11.36
CA ASN A 166 44.62 -13.08 -11.38
C ASN A 166 43.34 -12.56 -10.70
N ASP A 167 43.15 -11.24 -10.67
CA ASP A 167 42.02 -10.60 -10.01
C ASP A 167 40.89 -10.25 -10.98
N LYS A 168 39.64 -10.20 -10.49
CA LYS A 168 38.42 -9.96 -11.30
C LYS A 168 38.46 -8.71 -12.19
N PHE A 169 39.12 -7.65 -11.75
CA PHE A 169 39.21 -6.37 -12.46
C PHE A 169 40.67 -6.03 -12.73
N CYS A 170 41.32 -6.87 -13.52
CA CYS A 170 42.72 -6.69 -13.82
C CYS A 170 43.03 -6.89 -15.30
N VAL A 171 43.93 -6.04 -15.83
CA VAL A 171 44.41 -6.11 -17.20
C VAL A 171 45.93 -6.16 -17.20
N THR A 172 46.49 -7.06 -17.98
CA THR A 172 47.94 -7.14 -18.25
C THR A 172 48.31 -6.53 -19.60
N CYS A 173 49.55 -6.08 -19.74
CA CYS A 173 50.11 -5.56 -20.98
C CYS A 173 51.64 -5.74 -21.03
N ASP A 174 52.22 -5.70 -22.23
CA ASP A 174 53.58 -6.12 -22.54
C ASP A 174 54.43 -5.00 -23.18
N THR A 175 54.00 -3.75 -23.06
CA THR A 175 54.74 -2.58 -23.53
C THR A 175 55.17 -1.67 -22.38
N ASN A 176 56.19 -0.85 -22.59
CA ASN A 176 56.74 -0.01 -21.53
C ASN A 176 55.68 0.99 -21.04
N LEU A 177 55.49 1.10 -19.71
CA LEU A 177 54.54 2.02 -19.06
C LEU A 177 53.07 1.86 -19.53
N CYS A 178 52.68 0.64 -19.90
CA CYS A 178 51.38 0.37 -20.51
C CYS A 178 50.21 0.28 -19.52
N ASN A 179 50.48 0.03 -18.24
CA ASN A 179 49.46 -0.27 -17.22
C ASN A 179 48.80 0.98 -16.66
N ASN A 180 48.17 1.78 -17.53
CA ASN A 180 47.53 3.05 -17.19
C ASN A 180 45.99 2.98 -17.34
N LYS A 181 45.30 4.08 -17.03
CA LYS A 181 43.82 4.18 -17.13
C LYS A 181 43.28 3.77 -18.49
N TRP A 182 43.96 4.16 -19.58
CA TRP A 182 43.51 3.85 -20.92
C TRP A 182 43.50 2.34 -21.16
N LYS A 183 44.56 1.64 -20.76
CA LYS A 183 44.66 0.18 -20.89
C LYS A 183 43.53 -0.54 -20.18
N PHE A 184 43.18 -0.12 -18.97
CA PHE A 184 42.04 -0.70 -18.24
C PHE A 184 40.71 -0.48 -18.99
N LYS A 185 40.53 0.67 -19.64
CA LYS A 185 39.32 1.03 -20.41
C LYS A 185 39.19 0.34 -21.77
N GLU A 186 40.21 -0.38 -22.22
CA GLU A 186 40.13 -1.25 -23.40
C GLU A 186 39.30 -2.51 -23.14
N LYS A 187 39.03 -2.81 -21.86
CA LYS A 187 38.18 -3.92 -21.43
C LYS A 187 36.86 -3.41 -20.86
N ILE A 188 35.84 -4.26 -20.94
CA ILE A 188 34.58 -4.14 -20.21
C ILE A 188 34.41 -5.42 -19.39
N TYR A 189 33.90 -5.28 -18.17
CA TYR A 189 33.67 -6.40 -17.27
C TYR A 189 32.18 -6.67 -17.20
N CYS A 190 31.77 -7.89 -17.56
CA CYS A 190 30.37 -8.28 -17.61
C CYS A 190 30.17 -9.54 -16.77
N TYR A 191 29.02 -9.63 -16.12
CA TYR A 191 28.59 -10.86 -15.48
C TYR A 191 28.39 -11.97 -16.52
N ASN A 192 28.90 -13.16 -16.21
CA ASN A 192 28.64 -14.42 -16.88
C ASN A 192 28.25 -15.44 -15.80
N GLN A 193 26.95 -15.68 -15.67
CA GLN A 193 26.34 -16.47 -14.56
C GLN A 193 26.64 -15.94 -13.14
N GLN A 194 27.55 -16.54 -12.38
CA GLN A 194 27.89 -16.09 -11.03
C GLN A 194 29.22 -15.34 -10.97
N ASP A 195 29.94 -15.27 -12.09
CA ASP A 195 31.28 -14.69 -12.18
C ASP A 195 31.30 -13.46 -13.09
N ILE A 196 32.34 -12.65 -12.93
CA ILE A 196 32.64 -11.51 -13.80
C ILE A 196 33.73 -11.94 -14.78
N LYS A 197 33.50 -11.70 -16.07
CA LYS A 197 34.48 -11.95 -17.13
C LYS A 197 34.90 -10.66 -17.79
N GLU A 198 36.19 -10.59 -18.09
CA GLU A 198 36.75 -9.55 -18.94
C GLU A 198 36.37 -9.77 -20.40
N CYS A 199 36.06 -8.68 -21.09
CA CYS A 199 35.68 -8.70 -22.48
C CYS A 199 36.34 -7.56 -23.23
N ASP A 200 36.83 -7.87 -24.43
CA ASP A 200 37.45 -6.86 -25.27
C ASP A 200 36.40 -5.85 -25.76
N ARG A 201 36.64 -4.57 -25.48
CA ARG A 201 35.67 -3.52 -25.77
C ARG A 201 35.52 -3.28 -27.27
N LYS A 202 36.57 -3.50 -28.07
CA LYS A 202 36.50 -3.35 -29.53
C LYS A 202 35.70 -4.50 -30.14
N GLU A 203 35.99 -5.74 -29.75
CA GLU A 203 35.30 -6.92 -30.27
C GLU A 203 33.82 -6.96 -29.87
N ASN A 204 33.53 -6.62 -28.62
CA ASN A 204 32.17 -6.68 -28.05
C ASN A 204 31.41 -5.35 -28.13
N LYS A 205 31.94 -4.36 -28.85
CA LYS A 205 31.40 -2.99 -28.95
C LYS A 205 31.11 -2.35 -27.57
N GLY A 206 31.84 -2.78 -26.54
CA GLY A 206 31.66 -2.35 -25.15
C GLY A 206 30.28 -2.60 -24.58
N THR A 207 29.68 -3.75 -24.90
CA THR A 207 28.34 -4.11 -24.42
C THR A 207 28.36 -5.38 -23.57
N CYS A 208 27.65 -5.32 -22.44
CA CYS A 208 27.22 -6.46 -21.67
C CYS A 208 25.74 -6.72 -21.94
N TYR A 209 25.32 -7.99 -21.90
CA TYR A 209 23.92 -8.36 -22.06
C TYR A 209 23.41 -9.20 -20.89
N TYR A 210 22.11 -9.09 -20.63
CA TYR A 210 21.33 -9.98 -19.80
C TYR A 210 20.11 -10.42 -20.61
N ALA A 211 19.76 -11.70 -20.59
CA ALA A 211 18.72 -12.27 -21.44
C ALA A 211 17.92 -13.37 -20.73
N HIS A 212 16.61 -13.37 -20.93
CA HIS A 212 15.70 -14.45 -20.58
C HIS A 212 15.29 -15.19 -21.85
N ILE A 213 15.82 -16.39 -22.05
CA ILE A 213 15.56 -17.18 -23.25
C ILE A 213 14.56 -18.27 -22.93
N TYR A 214 13.42 -18.28 -23.63
CA TYR A 214 12.42 -19.32 -23.47
C TYR A 214 12.88 -20.64 -24.11
N ASN A 215 12.97 -21.68 -23.29
CA ASN A 215 13.32 -23.02 -23.69
C ASN A 215 12.06 -23.86 -23.92
N LYS A 216 11.67 -24.00 -25.19
CA LYS A 216 10.49 -24.78 -25.60
C LYS A 216 10.50 -26.23 -25.11
N LYS A 217 11.68 -26.85 -24.96
CA LYS A 217 11.79 -28.25 -24.55
C LYS A 217 11.33 -28.47 -23.10
N TYR A 218 11.54 -27.48 -22.24
CA TYR A 218 11.27 -27.58 -20.80
C TYR A 218 10.16 -26.65 -20.32
N ASP A 219 9.50 -25.94 -21.25
CA ASP A 219 8.51 -24.90 -20.96
C ASP A 219 8.98 -23.93 -19.85
N SER A 220 10.25 -23.52 -19.93
CA SER A 220 10.92 -22.73 -18.89
C SER A 220 11.83 -21.67 -19.48
N TYR A 221 12.23 -20.67 -18.68
CA TYR A 221 13.16 -19.64 -19.10
C TYR A 221 14.55 -19.93 -18.55
N GLU A 222 15.56 -19.79 -19.41
CA GLU A 222 16.97 -19.84 -19.06
C GLU A 222 17.53 -18.41 -19.03
N ILE A 223 18.35 -18.11 -18.02
CA ILE A 223 19.06 -16.84 -17.93
C ILE A 223 20.40 -16.97 -18.65
N LYS A 224 20.66 -16.09 -19.61
CA LYS A 224 21.98 -15.93 -20.23
C LYS A 224 22.49 -14.52 -20.03
N GLN A 225 23.77 -14.40 -19.73
CA GLN A 225 24.43 -13.11 -19.56
C GLN A 225 25.90 -13.22 -19.94
N GLY A 226 26.47 -12.12 -20.42
CA GLY A 226 27.86 -12.06 -20.85
C GLY A 226 28.12 -10.84 -21.72
N CYS A 227 29.03 -11.01 -22.68
CA CYS A 227 29.53 -9.92 -23.51
C CYS A 227 28.98 -9.95 -24.93
N GLY A 228 28.95 -8.76 -25.54
CA GLY A 228 28.56 -8.58 -26.93
C GLY A 228 27.05 -8.60 -27.13
N SER A 229 26.64 -8.98 -28.34
CA SER A 229 25.27 -8.79 -28.85
C SER A 229 24.57 -10.09 -29.25
N PRO A 230 24.36 -11.07 -28.35
CA PRO A 230 23.70 -12.32 -28.72
C PRO A 230 22.18 -12.21 -28.83
N CYS A 231 21.56 -11.02 -28.66
CA CYS A 231 20.11 -10.89 -28.79
C CYS A 231 19.58 -10.96 -30.23
N SER A 232 20.43 -11.29 -31.22
CA SER A 232 19.97 -11.53 -32.59
C SER A 232 18.99 -12.70 -32.64
N GLY A 233 17.74 -12.42 -33.00
CA GLY A 233 16.65 -13.41 -33.02
C GLY A 233 15.98 -13.65 -31.66
N ILE A 234 16.35 -12.90 -30.62
CA ILE A 234 15.68 -12.90 -29.31
C ILE A 234 14.80 -11.64 -29.24
N ASP A 235 13.61 -11.76 -28.66
CA ASP A 235 12.74 -10.61 -28.41
C ASP A 235 13.52 -9.52 -27.64
N SER A 236 13.53 -8.29 -28.17
CA SER A 236 14.22 -7.12 -27.60
C SER A 236 13.71 -6.71 -26.22
N LYS A 237 12.59 -7.32 -25.79
CA LYS A 237 12.01 -7.20 -24.46
C LYS A 237 12.58 -8.23 -23.47
N ALA A 238 13.04 -9.36 -23.96
CA ALA A 238 13.62 -10.45 -23.18
C ALA A 238 15.15 -10.42 -23.15
N CYS A 239 15.77 -9.44 -23.81
CA CYS A 239 17.22 -9.28 -23.89
C CYS A 239 17.58 -7.80 -23.85
N LYS A 240 18.44 -7.40 -22.91
CA LYS A 240 18.82 -6.01 -22.67
C LYS A 240 20.33 -5.88 -22.61
N TYR A 241 20.79 -4.69 -23.00
CA TYR A 241 22.19 -4.32 -23.05
C TYR A 241 22.50 -3.20 -22.08
N CYS A 242 23.76 -3.14 -21.66
CA CYS A 242 24.32 -2.02 -20.94
C CYS A 242 25.80 -1.86 -21.28
N ASN A 243 26.34 -0.67 -21.07
CA ASN A 243 27.68 -0.26 -21.52
C ASN A 243 28.61 0.16 -20.39
N LYS A 244 28.27 -0.22 -19.15
CA LYS A 244 29.05 0.00 -17.94
C LYS A 244 29.63 -1.35 -17.47
N ASN A 245 30.61 -1.31 -16.57
CA ASN A 245 31.08 -2.54 -15.94
C ASN A 245 30.00 -3.09 -14.99
N ASP A 246 29.92 -4.41 -14.87
CA ASP A 246 29.06 -5.16 -13.95
C ASP A 246 27.58 -4.75 -14.00
N CYS A 247 27.15 -4.26 -15.16
CA CYS A 247 25.83 -3.66 -15.31
C CYS A 247 24.77 -4.69 -15.66
N ASN A 248 25.15 -5.83 -16.23
CA ASN A 248 24.25 -6.85 -16.76
C ASN A 248 23.67 -7.76 -15.68
N THR A 249 22.99 -7.16 -14.70
CA THR A 249 22.30 -7.87 -13.61
C THR A 249 20.84 -8.14 -13.94
N LYS A 250 20.18 -8.96 -13.10
CA LYS A 250 18.74 -9.26 -13.18
C LYS A 250 17.85 -8.01 -13.24
N ASP A 251 18.33 -6.88 -12.72
CA ASP A 251 17.55 -5.64 -12.64
C ASP A 251 17.33 -5.00 -14.02
N LEU A 252 18.14 -5.37 -15.04
CA LEU A 252 17.92 -4.96 -16.43
C LEU A 252 16.64 -5.54 -17.03
N ILE A 253 16.21 -6.70 -16.56
CA ILE A 253 15.05 -7.42 -17.08
C ILE A 253 14.18 -7.86 -15.90
N MET A 254 13.80 -6.90 -15.06
CA MET A 254 12.89 -7.16 -13.96
C MET A 254 11.47 -7.36 -14.51
N HIS A 255 11.01 -8.61 -14.50
CA HIS A 255 9.66 -9.02 -14.88
C HIS A 255 8.87 -9.44 -13.63
N TYR A 256 7.64 -8.97 -13.48
CA TYR A 256 6.69 -9.62 -12.56
C TYR A 256 5.92 -10.69 -13.32
N ARG A 257 5.72 -11.84 -12.68
CA ARG A 257 4.80 -12.86 -13.18
C ARG A 257 3.39 -12.52 -12.71
N CYS A 258 2.46 -12.31 -13.64
CA CYS A 258 1.04 -12.16 -13.32
C CYS A 258 0.29 -13.47 -13.56
N LEU A 259 -0.79 -13.67 -12.83
CA LEU A 259 -1.73 -14.74 -13.13
C LEU A 259 -2.58 -14.38 -14.36
N THR A 260 -2.91 -15.38 -15.16
CA THR A 260 -3.99 -15.34 -16.17
C THR A 260 -5.06 -16.36 -15.81
N VAL A 261 -6.12 -16.49 -16.60
CA VAL A 261 -7.22 -17.43 -16.31
C VAL A 261 -6.72 -18.89 -16.20
N ASN A 262 -5.74 -19.29 -17.02
CA ASN A 262 -5.27 -20.69 -17.08
C ASN A 262 -3.76 -20.84 -16.87
N THR A 263 -2.98 -19.76 -16.88
CA THR A 263 -1.52 -19.82 -16.88
C THR A 263 -0.93 -18.60 -16.14
N THR A 264 0.25 -18.15 -16.57
CA THR A 264 0.88 -16.91 -16.13
C THR A 264 1.43 -16.15 -17.33
N CYS A 265 1.57 -14.84 -17.20
CA CYS A 265 2.26 -13.98 -18.15
C CYS A 265 3.34 -13.16 -17.43
N PHE A 266 4.26 -12.55 -18.19
CA PHE A 266 5.33 -11.71 -17.65
C PHE A 266 5.12 -10.25 -18.02
N THR A 267 5.32 -9.35 -17.06
CA THR A 267 5.29 -7.90 -17.29
C THR A 267 6.67 -7.41 -17.67
N LEU A 268 6.76 -6.38 -18.52
CA LEU A 268 8.04 -5.77 -18.90
C LEU A 268 8.32 -4.61 -17.95
N ASN A 269 9.57 -4.41 -17.53
CA ASN A 269 9.98 -3.26 -16.72
C ASN A 269 9.13 -3.05 -15.45
N ASN A 270 8.76 -4.13 -14.74
CA ASN A 270 7.89 -4.05 -13.57
C ASN A 270 6.51 -3.39 -13.83
N ASP A 271 5.99 -3.54 -15.06
CA ASP A 271 4.63 -3.12 -15.39
C ASP A 271 3.60 -3.91 -14.57
N TYR A 272 2.36 -3.43 -14.58
CA TYR A 272 1.31 -3.90 -13.68
C TYR A 272 0.83 -5.31 -14.02
N CYS A 273 0.27 -5.99 -13.02
CA CYS A 273 -0.70 -7.07 -13.24
C CYS A 273 -2.10 -6.48 -13.06
N TYR A 274 -3.09 -6.99 -13.78
CA TYR A 274 -4.48 -6.61 -13.58
C TYR A 274 -5.37 -7.80 -13.23
N MET A 275 -6.47 -7.49 -12.54
CA MET A 275 -7.65 -8.33 -12.50
C MET A 275 -8.88 -7.46 -12.74
N LYS A 276 -9.80 -7.97 -13.56
CA LYS A 276 -11.10 -7.35 -13.84
C LYS A 276 -12.24 -8.35 -13.65
N ARG A 277 -13.43 -7.81 -13.39
CA ARG A 277 -14.69 -8.56 -13.42
C ARG A 277 -15.46 -8.30 -14.70
N THR A 278 -16.22 -9.28 -15.17
CA THR A 278 -17.27 -9.10 -16.18
C THR A 278 -18.59 -8.66 -15.53
N SER A 279 -19.61 -8.35 -16.33
CA SER A 279 -20.95 -7.96 -15.83
C SER A 279 -21.66 -9.08 -15.04
N ASN A 280 -21.29 -10.34 -15.28
CA ASN A 280 -21.73 -11.50 -14.51
C ASN A 280 -20.70 -11.96 -13.45
N ASN A 281 -19.80 -11.07 -13.05
CA ASN A 281 -18.85 -11.26 -11.96
C ASN A 281 -17.79 -12.38 -12.18
N LYS A 282 -17.59 -12.83 -13.42
CA LYS A 282 -16.47 -13.72 -13.77
C LYS A 282 -15.16 -12.96 -13.68
N VAL A 283 -14.11 -13.66 -13.26
CA VAL A 283 -12.77 -13.10 -13.07
C VAL A 283 -11.96 -13.25 -14.36
N ASP A 284 -11.29 -12.17 -14.77
CA ASP A 284 -10.28 -12.19 -15.82
C ASP A 284 -9.01 -11.48 -15.32
N LYS A 285 -7.85 -12.06 -15.61
CA LYS A 285 -6.54 -11.67 -15.06
C LYS A 285 -5.51 -11.59 -16.18
N GLY A 286 -4.57 -10.66 -16.07
CA GLY A 286 -3.50 -10.55 -17.07
C GLY A 286 -2.37 -9.60 -16.70
N CYS A 287 -1.51 -9.37 -17.68
CA CYS A 287 -0.36 -8.47 -17.61
C CYS A 287 -0.68 -7.11 -18.20
N GLY A 288 -0.03 -6.08 -17.66
CA GLY A 288 -0.19 -4.68 -18.02
C GLY A 288 -1.26 -3.96 -17.20
N ASN A 289 -1.63 -2.79 -17.71
CA ASN A 289 -2.67 -1.96 -17.14
C ASN A 289 -4.07 -2.55 -17.36
N CYS A 290 -5.03 -2.04 -16.59
CA CYS A 290 -6.44 -2.32 -16.81
C CYS A 290 -6.86 -1.96 -18.25
N PRO A 291 -7.59 -2.86 -18.96
CA PRO A 291 -8.11 -2.53 -20.28
C PRO A 291 -8.99 -1.28 -20.24
N ALA A 292 -8.86 -0.37 -21.21
CA ALA A 292 -9.54 0.93 -21.19
C ALA A 292 -11.07 0.86 -21.04
N LYS A 293 -11.70 -0.24 -21.53
CA LYS A 293 -13.15 -0.47 -21.42
C LYS A 293 -13.58 -1.24 -20.16
N ALA A 294 -12.65 -1.66 -19.31
CA ALA A 294 -12.93 -2.47 -18.13
C ALA A 294 -13.33 -1.59 -16.94
N LYS A 295 -14.64 -1.40 -16.75
CA LYS A 295 -15.20 -0.59 -15.64
C LYS A 295 -14.84 -1.12 -14.25
N TRP A 296 -14.70 -2.45 -14.11
CA TRP A 296 -14.43 -3.12 -12.85
C TRP A 296 -13.05 -3.78 -12.90
N CYS A 297 -12.00 -2.97 -12.85
CA CYS A 297 -10.63 -3.44 -12.93
C CYS A 297 -9.74 -2.76 -11.90
N LYS A 298 -8.75 -3.50 -11.39
CA LYS A 298 -7.67 -2.96 -10.56
C LYS A 298 -6.35 -3.56 -11.04
N ALA A 299 -5.35 -2.68 -11.09
CA ALA A 299 -3.98 -3.02 -11.41
C ALA A 299 -3.13 -3.00 -10.12
N CYS A 300 -2.07 -3.80 -10.08
CA CYS A 300 -1.14 -3.90 -8.96
C CYS A 300 0.29 -4.13 -9.48
N LYS A 301 1.29 -3.87 -8.64
CA LYS A 301 2.70 -4.19 -8.94
C LYS A 301 3.19 -5.28 -8.00
N GLY A 302 4.07 -6.15 -8.51
CA GLY A 302 4.67 -7.23 -7.73
C GLY A 302 4.37 -8.61 -8.31
N GLU A 303 5.17 -9.59 -7.87
CA GLU A 303 5.04 -10.99 -8.27
C GLU A 303 3.66 -11.53 -7.88
N ARG A 304 2.87 -11.92 -8.89
CA ARG A 304 1.52 -12.49 -8.76
C ARG A 304 0.59 -11.66 -7.87
N CYS A 305 0.75 -10.33 -7.89
CA CYS A 305 -0.04 -9.44 -7.03
C CYS A 305 -1.56 -9.49 -7.34
N ASN A 306 -1.95 -10.01 -8.50
CA ASN A 306 -3.35 -10.24 -8.90
C ASN A 306 -3.88 -11.63 -8.45
N LYS A 307 -3.29 -12.22 -7.41
CA LYS A 307 -3.75 -13.48 -6.81
C LYS A 307 -5.16 -13.37 -6.25
N ASP A 308 -5.41 -12.32 -5.48
CA ASP A 308 -6.64 -12.20 -4.71
C ASP A 308 -7.82 -11.79 -5.59
N ASP A 309 -8.95 -12.44 -5.35
CA ASP A 309 -10.20 -12.14 -6.02
C ASP A 309 -10.96 -11.09 -5.22
N TYR A 310 -11.05 -9.88 -5.76
CA TYR A 310 -11.87 -8.80 -5.22
C TYR A 310 -13.13 -8.56 -6.06
N TYR A 311 -14.09 -7.88 -5.46
CA TYR A 311 -15.36 -7.50 -6.06
C TYR A 311 -15.46 -5.97 -6.19
N PHE A 312 -16.41 -5.50 -6.97
CA PHE A 312 -16.57 -4.08 -7.26
C PHE A 312 -18.01 -3.63 -7.03
N CYS A 313 -18.19 -2.60 -6.22
CA CYS A 313 -19.47 -1.94 -5.99
C CYS A 313 -19.38 -0.46 -6.36
N LEU A 314 -20.50 0.23 -6.51
CA LEU A 314 -20.52 1.68 -6.65
C LEU A 314 -20.20 2.35 -5.30
N SER A 315 -19.64 3.55 -5.39
CA SER A 315 -19.51 4.56 -4.33
C SER A 315 -20.16 5.85 -4.85
N GLY A 316 -20.68 6.71 -3.97
CA GLY A 316 -21.71 7.75 -4.22
C GLY A 316 -21.48 8.85 -5.26
N GLU A 317 -20.61 8.64 -6.24
CA GLU A 317 -20.32 9.49 -7.39
C GLU A 317 -20.18 8.65 -8.69
N ASN A 318 -20.88 7.52 -8.80
CA ASN A 318 -20.69 6.51 -9.86
C ASN A 318 -19.25 5.94 -9.96
N LYS A 319 -18.42 6.16 -8.93
CA LYS A 319 -17.07 5.62 -8.82
C LYS A 319 -17.10 4.17 -8.35
N THR A 320 -16.18 3.35 -8.80
CA THR A 320 -16.07 1.95 -8.34
C THR A 320 -15.25 1.84 -7.06
N LYS A 321 -15.75 1.06 -6.11
CA LYS A 321 -15.09 0.70 -4.84
C LYS A 321 -14.78 -0.79 -4.85
N VAL A 322 -13.59 -1.14 -4.36
CA VAL A 322 -13.13 -2.52 -4.22
C VAL A 322 -13.65 -3.12 -2.92
N CYS A 323 -14.17 -4.34 -2.99
CA CYS A 323 -14.74 -5.10 -1.89
C CYS A 323 -13.99 -6.42 -1.72
N TYR A 324 -13.60 -6.75 -0.48
CA TYR A 324 -12.82 -7.94 -0.16
C TYR A 324 -13.68 -9.06 0.44
N ASP A 325 -14.77 -8.71 1.14
CA ASP A 325 -15.57 -9.66 1.93
C ASP A 325 -16.71 -10.34 1.15
N GLY A 326 -16.76 -10.15 -0.17
CA GLY A 326 -17.72 -10.85 -1.04
C GLY A 326 -18.33 -10.01 -2.16
N PRO A 327 -19.16 -10.65 -3.00
CA PRO A 327 -19.73 -10.07 -4.23
C PRO A 327 -20.92 -9.15 -4.02
N ASN A 328 -21.47 -9.06 -2.81
CA ASN A 328 -22.68 -8.32 -2.57
C ASN A 328 -22.40 -6.82 -2.48
N CYS A 329 -23.22 -6.04 -3.17
CA CYS A 329 -23.21 -4.60 -3.15
C CYS A 329 -24.53 -4.12 -2.59
N ILE A 330 -24.48 -3.08 -1.76
CA ILE A 330 -25.68 -2.46 -1.17
C ILE A 330 -25.82 -1.02 -1.62
N ILE A 331 -27.08 -0.62 -1.76
CA ILE A 331 -27.50 0.77 -1.78
C ILE A 331 -28.54 0.96 -0.69
N ALA A 332 -28.44 2.07 0.04
CA ALA A 332 -29.45 2.44 1.00
C ALA A 332 -29.85 3.91 0.87
N GLU A 333 -31.14 4.17 1.02
CA GLU A 333 -31.69 5.50 1.16
C GLU A 333 -31.88 5.83 2.64
N LEU A 334 -31.35 6.98 3.04
CA LEU A 334 -31.33 7.49 4.41
C LEU A 334 -32.09 8.80 4.43
N LYS A 335 -33.11 8.89 5.29
CA LYS A 335 -33.70 10.18 5.65
C LYS A 335 -33.16 10.63 6.99
N LEU A 336 -32.51 11.78 7.00
CA LEU A 336 -31.94 12.36 8.20
C LEU A 336 -32.95 13.33 8.83
N LYS A 337 -33.18 13.19 10.14
CA LYS A 337 -33.83 14.24 10.94
C LYS A 337 -32.84 15.40 11.05
N ASN A 338 -33.25 16.60 10.65
CA ASN A 338 -32.50 17.79 11.00
C ASN A 338 -32.62 18.01 12.52
N GLU A 339 -31.56 17.74 13.28
CA GLU A 339 -31.35 18.46 14.53
C GLU A 339 -30.95 19.89 14.14
N SER A 340 -31.91 20.81 14.19
CA SER A 340 -31.64 22.23 14.02
C SER A 340 -30.79 22.73 15.19
N MET A 341 -29.51 23.03 14.95
CA MET A 341 -28.79 24.17 15.55
C MET A 341 -27.43 24.37 14.86
N ILE A 342 -27.40 25.15 13.77
CA ILE A 342 -26.16 25.79 13.28
C ILE A 342 -26.32 27.29 13.56
N PHE A 343 -25.62 27.80 14.59
CA PHE A 343 -25.50 29.23 14.83
C PHE A 343 -24.41 29.81 13.92
N HIS A 344 -24.79 30.60 12.91
CA HIS A 344 -23.86 31.47 12.21
C HIS A 344 -23.77 32.81 12.95
N TYR A 345 -22.61 33.08 13.58
CA TYR A 345 -22.30 34.39 14.14
C TYR A 345 -21.69 35.30 13.06
N ASN A 346 -22.28 36.47 12.84
CA ASN A 346 -21.61 37.62 12.22
C ASN A 346 -21.93 38.89 13.03
N LYS A 347 -20.91 39.72 13.25
CA LYS A 347 -20.81 40.77 14.30
C LYS A 347 -21.00 42.18 13.71
N SER A 348 -21.89 43.02 14.29
CA SER A 348 -21.69 44.49 14.54
C SER A 348 -22.97 45.30 14.96
N ILE A 349 -23.02 45.76 16.23
CA ILE A 349 -23.39 47.07 16.90
C ILE A 349 -24.47 48.01 16.21
N THR A 350 -25.55 48.61 16.82
CA THR A 350 -25.68 49.66 17.90
C THR A 350 -27.17 50.06 18.26
N SER A 351 -27.53 50.27 19.57
CA SER A 351 -28.56 51.17 20.25
C SER A 351 -30.04 51.27 19.78
N THR A 352 -31.14 51.50 20.55
CA THR A 352 -31.48 52.06 21.91
C THR A 352 -33.01 51.87 22.25
N VAL A 353 -33.34 51.56 23.53
CA VAL A 353 -34.52 51.91 24.40
C VAL A 353 -35.97 51.32 24.22
N ASP A 354 -36.52 50.94 25.39
CA ASP A 354 -37.90 50.80 25.92
C ASP A 354 -38.75 49.52 25.83
N SER A 355 -39.53 49.37 26.89
CA SER A 355 -40.19 48.22 27.47
C SER A 355 -41.70 48.28 27.31
N ARG A 356 -42.30 47.15 26.85
CA ARG A 356 -43.57 46.56 27.35
C ARG A 356 -44.08 45.40 26.45
N TYR A 357 -44.48 44.31 27.11
CA TYR A 357 -45.30 43.14 26.68
C TYR A 357 -44.63 41.84 26.18
N ASN A 358 -45.36 40.75 26.40
CA ASN A 358 -44.95 39.40 26.84
C ASN A 358 -45.18 38.32 25.75
N THR A 359 -44.48 37.17 25.83
CA THR A 359 -44.60 35.92 25.04
C THR A 359 -43.96 35.84 23.63
N THR A 360 -42.63 35.93 23.59
CA THR A 360 -41.72 35.34 22.59
C THR A 360 -40.34 35.29 23.25
N GLY A 361 -39.52 34.27 22.99
CA GLY A 361 -38.15 34.23 23.49
C GLY A 361 -37.27 35.27 22.78
N ILE A 362 -37.35 36.52 23.20
CA ILE A 362 -36.53 37.62 22.70
C ILE A 362 -35.36 37.78 23.66
N TYR A 363 -34.14 37.53 23.19
CA TYR A 363 -32.93 37.92 23.92
C TYR A 363 -32.30 39.13 23.24
N SER A 364 -32.26 40.25 23.97
CA SER A 364 -31.59 41.47 23.54
C SER A 364 -30.15 41.49 24.06
N HIS A 365 -29.19 41.50 23.14
CA HIS A 365 -27.82 41.92 23.43
C HIS A 365 -27.46 43.02 22.42
N ASN A 366 -27.16 44.23 22.92
CA ASN A 366 -26.82 45.42 22.14
C ASN A 366 -27.90 45.97 21.19
N GLY A 367 -29.18 45.94 21.58
CA GLY A 367 -30.20 46.83 21.00
C GLY A 367 -30.92 46.37 19.72
N TYR A 368 -30.78 45.11 19.29
CA TYR A 368 -31.56 44.55 18.17
C TYR A 368 -32.56 43.50 18.65
N THR A 369 -33.81 43.62 18.20
CA THR A 369 -34.88 42.62 18.38
C THR A 369 -34.86 41.64 17.22
N HIS A 370 -34.52 40.37 17.50
CA HIS A 370 -34.61 39.28 16.52
C HIS A 370 -35.88 38.46 16.77
N THR A 371 -36.77 38.42 15.78
CA THR A 371 -37.90 37.48 15.73
C THR A 371 -37.49 36.23 14.98
N PHE A 372 -37.47 35.09 15.67
CA PHE A 372 -37.24 33.78 15.07
C PHE A 372 -38.57 33.16 14.68
N TRP A 373 -38.75 32.90 13.39
CA TRP A 373 -39.76 31.99 12.89
C TRP A 373 -39.09 30.65 12.59
N PRO A 374 -39.54 29.51 13.15
CA PRO A 374 -39.06 28.22 12.70
C PRO A 374 -39.50 28.02 11.25
N VAL A 375 -38.54 28.09 10.32
CA VAL A 375 -38.76 27.69 8.94
C VAL A 375 -38.68 26.16 8.89
N PRO A 376 -39.73 25.44 8.43
CA PRO A 376 -39.64 24.01 8.20
C PRO A 376 -38.53 23.77 7.17
N THR A 377 -37.48 23.06 7.55
CA THR A 377 -36.43 22.66 6.61
C THR A 377 -36.75 21.25 6.12
N GLU A 378 -36.81 21.07 4.81
CA GLU A 378 -37.11 19.79 4.18
C GLU A 378 -36.13 18.69 4.62
N ASP A 379 -36.67 17.48 4.85
CA ASP A 379 -35.87 16.28 5.14
C ASP A 379 -34.82 16.05 4.06
N LYS A 380 -33.54 15.99 4.43
CA LYS A 380 -32.46 15.67 3.48
C LYS A 380 -32.40 14.17 3.25
N THR A 381 -32.63 13.77 2.00
CA THR A 381 -32.45 12.38 1.54
C THR A 381 -31.00 12.17 1.09
N GLN A 382 -30.35 11.13 1.62
CA GLN A 382 -28.98 10.73 1.24
C GLN A 382 -28.95 9.28 0.78
N TYR A 383 -28.09 8.96 -0.19
CA TYR A 383 -27.87 7.60 -0.66
C TYR A 383 -26.50 7.10 -0.22
N PHE A 384 -26.50 5.95 0.43
CA PHE A 384 -25.29 5.23 0.79
C PHE A 384 -25.04 4.09 -0.20
N TYR A 385 -23.77 3.89 -0.54
CA TYR A 385 -23.32 2.84 -1.46
C TYR A 385 -22.18 2.07 -0.79
N GLY A 386 -22.25 0.74 -0.77
CA GLY A 386 -21.26 -0.06 -0.07
C GLY A 386 -21.13 -1.50 -0.52
N CYS A 387 -20.18 -2.17 0.11
CA CYS A 387 -19.95 -3.60 0.01
C CYS A 387 -20.74 -4.31 1.12
N GLY A 388 -21.25 -5.51 0.85
CA GLY A 388 -21.92 -6.36 1.83
C GLY A 388 -23.39 -6.58 1.52
N LYS A 389 -24.12 -6.99 2.55
CA LYS A 389 -25.58 -7.23 2.52
C LYS A 389 -26.29 -6.14 3.31
N CYS A 390 -27.59 -6.00 3.10
CA CYS A 390 -28.38 -5.09 3.91
C CYS A 390 -28.33 -5.51 5.39
N PRO A 391 -28.05 -4.58 6.33
CA PRO A 391 -28.01 -4.87 7.76
C PRO A 391 -29.42 -5.27 8.22
N LYS A 392 -29.58 -6.22 9.16
CA LYS A 392 -30.88 -6.77 9.60
C LYS A 392 -31.66 -5.88 10.59
N ASN A 393 -31.03 -4.84 11.11
CA ASN A 393 -31.67 -3.81 11.93
C ASN A 393 -30.83 -2.53 11.92
N THR A 394 -31.40 -1.44 12.45
CA THR A 394 -30.73 -0.13 12.57
C THR A 394 -29.50 -0.15 13.49
N ASN A 395 -29.44 -1.06 14.47
CA ASN A 395 -28.31 -1.20 15.39
C ASN A 395 -27.08 -1.84 14.71
N GLU A 396 -27.28 -2.70 13.71
CA GLU A 396 -26.20 -3.30 12.91
C GLU A 396 -25.47 -2.28 11.99
N LEU A 397 -26.02 -1.06 11.82
CA LEU A 397 -25.30 0.02 11.14
C LEU A 397 -24.11 0.58 11.96
N THR A 398 -24.03 0.27 13.26
CA THR A 398 -23.02 0.85 14.17
C THR A 398 -21.63 0.21 14.06
N ASN A 399 -21.46 -0.97 13.45
CA ASN A 399 -20.22 -1.73 13.59
C ASN A 399 -19.52 -2.09 12.27
N LYS A 400 -18.27 -1.61 12.17
CA LYS A 400 -17.16 -1.97 11.24
C LYS A 400 -17.37 -1.93 9.72
N SER A 401 -18.56 -2.10 9.17
CA SER A 401 -18.74 -2.27 7.71
C SER A 401 -19.04 -0.97 6.96
N LEU A 402 -19.42 0.08 7.67
CA LEU A 402 -19.84 1.35 7.11
C LEU A 402 -19.07 2.42 7.89
N ASN A 403 -18.08 3.09 7.31
CA ASN A 403 -17.43 4.27 7.91
C ASN A 403 -18.44 5.43 7.98
N PHE A 404 -19.51 5.29 8.78
CA PHE A 404 -20.46 6.35 9.06
C PHE A 404 -19.79 7.34 10.01
N LYS A 405 -19.63 8.58 9.55
CA LYS A 405 -19.31 9.72 10.41
C LYS A 405 -20.56 10.39 10.99
N PHE A 406 -21.75 9.84 10.74
CA PHE A 406 -23.00 10.35 11.30
C PHE A 406 -23.38 9.51 12.52
N GLU A 407 -23.58 10.16 13.67
CA GLU A 407 -24.17 9.52 14.83
C GLU A 407 -25.56 8.99 14.44
N ILE A 408 -25.80 7.70 14.71
CA ILE A 408 -27.01 6.94 14.36
C ILE A 408 -28.29 7.49 15.00
N LYS A 409 -28.17 8.53 15.84
CA LYS A 409 -29.27 9.22 16.52
C LYS A 409 -30.19 10.00 15.57
N ASN A 410 -29.73 10.35 14.35
CA ASN A 410 -30.45 11.27 13.46
C ASN A 410 -31.08 10.62 12.21
N ILE A 411 -31.26 9.30 12.15
CA ILE A 411 -31.92 8.63 11.01
C ILE A 411 -33.40 8.40 11.32
N SER A 412 -34.33 8.97 10.54
CA SER A 412 -35.78 8.75 10.70
C SER A 412 -36.28 7.49 10.01
N THR A 413 -35.75 7.19 8.83
CA THR A 413 -36.10 5.99 8.04
C THR A 413 -34.90 5.51 7.22
N PHE A 414 -34.82 4.20 6.99
CA PHE A 414 -33.74 3.52 6.28
C PHE A 414 -34.33 2.45 5.37
N GLN A 415 -34.01 2.49 4.07
CA GLN A 415 -34.37 1.45 3.10
C GLN A 415 -33.12 0.92 2.44
N CYS A 416 -33.00 -0.39 2.31
CA CYS A 416 -31.81 -1.00 1.73
C CYS A 416 -32.15 -2.05 0.68
N ALA A 417 -31.36 -2.05 -0.40
CA ALA A 417 -31.36 -3.11 -1.40
C ALA A 417 -29.93 -3.61 -1.64
N ASP A 418 -29.80 -4.93 -1.77
CA ASP A 418 -28.61 -5.58 -2.31
C ASP A 418 -28.93 -6.29 -3.63
N CYS A 419 -27.92 -6.50 -4.46
CA CYS A 419 -28.12 -6.96 -5.83
C CYS A 419 -27.45 -8.30 -6.17
N LYS A 420 -27.53 -9.25 -5.23
CA LYS A 420 -27.33 -10.70 -5.44
C LYS A 420 -26.23 -11.03 -6.46
N ASN A 421 -24.98 -10.71 -6.11
CA ASN A 421 -23.74 -11.08 -6.81
C ASN A 421 -23.36 -10.35 -8.13
N SER A 422 -23.93 -9.19 -8.46
CA SER A 422 -23.55 -8.40 -9.64
C SER A 422 -22.61 -7.23 -9.31
N PRO A 423 -21.56 -6.93 -10.11
CA PRO A 423 -20.66 -5.81 -9.81
C PRO A 423 -21.27 -4.45 -10.17
N GLY A 424 -21.18 -3.50 -9.24
CA GLY A 424 -21.65 -2.12 -9.42
C GLY A 424 -23.16 -2.01 -9.68
N CYS A 425 -23.94 -2.99 -9.24
CA CYS A 425 -25.38 -3.06 -9.42
C CYS A 425 -26.18 -2.18 -8.46
N ASN A 426 -25.53 -1.66 -7.41
CA ASN A 426 -26.15 -0.88 -6.34
C ASN A 426 -26.46 0.55 -6.80
N THR A 427 -27.34 0.68 -7.79
CA THR A 427 -27.79 1.94 -8.37
C THR A 427 -29.06 2.44 -7.69
N GLN A 428 -29.36 3.74 -7.81
CA GLN A 428 -30.65 4.27 -7.34
C GLN A 428 -31.84 3.64 -8.08
N GLU A 429 -31.66 3.29 -9.36
CA GLU A 429 -32.67 2.59 -10.14
C GLU A 429 -33.00 1.22 -9.56
N LEU A 430 -31.99 0.46 -9.10
CA LEU A 430 -32.21 -0.78 -8.36
C LEU A 430 -33.12 -0.52 -7.17
N LEU A 431 -32.78 0.46 -6.33
CA LEU A 431 -33.56 0.77 -5.13
C LEU A 431 -35.01 1.16 -5.48
N ARG A 432 -35.21 2.00 -6.50
CA ARG A 432 -36.56 2.42 -6.96
C ARG A 432 -37.37 1.29 -7.58
N SER A 433 -36.72 0.32 -8.22
CA SER A 433 -37.38 -0.86 -8.78
C SER A 433 -37.86 -1.86 -7.71
N LYS A 434 -37.41 -1.69 -6.46
CA LYS A 434 -37.79 -2.56 -5.36
C LYS A 434 -39.09 -2.09 -4.71
N ILE A 435 -39.90 -3.05 -4.31
CA ILE A 435 -41.14 -2.82 -3.57
C ILE A 435 -40.83 -2.86 -2.08
N PHE A 436 -41.19 -1.80 -1.37
CA PHE A 436 -41.16 -1.75 0.09
C PHE A 436 -42.59 -1.65 0.59
N CYS A 437 -42.92 -2.34 1.68
CA CYS A 437 -44.25 -2.38 2.27
C CYS A 437 -44.28 -1.61 3.59
N TRP A 438 -45.45 -1.16 4.02
CA TRP A 438 -45.66 -0.81 5.42
C TRP A 438 -45.54 -2.08 6.28
N GLU A 439 -44.87 -1.96 7.42
CA GLU A 439 -44.79 -3.00 8.44
C GLU A 439 -45.54 -2.52 9.69
N LYS A 440 -46.50 -3.31 10.17
CA LYS A 440 -47.21 -3.07 11.43
C LYS A 440 -47.41 -4.42 12.11
N LYS A 441 -46.86 -4.55 13.32
CA LYS A 441 -46.98 -5.77 14.15
C LYS A 441 -48.10 -5.61 15.17
N PHE A 442 -48.53 -6.74 15.72
CA PHE A 442 -49.63 -6.88 16.68
C PHE A 442 -49.63 -5.90 17.88
N ASN A 443 -48.48 -5.33 18.27
CA ASN A 443 -48.37 -4.40 19.40
C ASN A 443 -47.84 -3.00 19.02
N GLU A 444 -47.73 -2.70 17.72
CA GLU A 444 -47.23 -1.43 17.23
C GLU A 444 -48.41 -0.54 16.80
N TRP A 445 -48.61 0.56 17.53
CA TRP A 445 -49.68 1.52 17.24
C TRP A 445 -49.51 2.20 15.87
N ASN A 446 -48.28 2.38 15.43
CA ASN A 446 -47.95 3.07 14.18
C ASN A 446 -47.24 2.12 13.22
N ALA A 447 -47.72 2.09 11.98
CA ALA A 447 -47.01 1.46 10.89
C ALA A 447 -45.66 2.14 10.66
N ARG A 448 -44.63 1.35 10.35
CA ARG A 448 -43.32 1.86 9.97
C ARG A 448 -43.00 1.48 8.53
N LYS A 449 -42.18 2.30 7.88
CA LYS A 449 -41.69 2.00 6.53
C LYS A 449 -40.81 0.75 6.58
N GLY A 450 -41.12 -0.25 5.77
CA GLY A 450 -40.33 -1.47 5.67
C GLY A 450 -38.86 -1.17 5.33
N ILE A 451 -37.95 -1.79 6.07
CA ILE A 451 -36.51 -1.56 5.95
C ILE A 451 -35.95 -2.29 4.72
N TYR A 452 -36.50 -3.46 4.43
CA TYR A 452 -36.10 -4.32 3.32
C TYR A 452 -37.14 -4.27 2.22
N PHE A 453 -36.68 -4.50 1.00
CA PHE A 453 -37.59 -4.75 -0.08
C PHE A 453 -38.26 -6.11 0.07
N CYS A 454 -39.51 -6.18 -0.37
CA CYS A 454 -40.26 -7.42 -0.41
C CYS A 454 -39.80 -8.28 -1.59
N ASP A 455 -39.07 -9.36 -1.32
CA ASP A 455 -38.63 -10.31 -2.35
C ASP A 455 -39.82 -10.92 -3.13
N LYS A 456 -40.98 -11.08 -2.47
CA LYS A 456 -42.22 -11.59 -3.07
C LYS A 456 -42.96 -10.57 -3.96
N LYS A 457 -42.53 -9.29 -3.97
CA LYS A 457 -43.13 -8.19 -4.75
C LYS A 457 -44.61 -7.89 -4.47
N GLU A 458 -45.10 -8.30 -3.30
CA GLU A 458 -46.49 -8.08 -2.88
C GLU A 458 -46.48 -7.58 -1.44
N CYS A 459 -47.32 -6.58 -1.17
CA CYS A 459 -47.58 -6.09 0.16
C CYS A 459 -49.01 -6.49 0.54
N PHE A 460 -49.22 -6.82 1.80
CA PHE A 460 -50.56 -7.11 2.30
C PHE A 460 -50.90 -6.21 3.49
N ILE A 461 -52.19 -5.98 3.66
CA ILE A 461 -52.80 -5.50 4.89
C ILE A 461 -53.91 -6.46 5.28
N GLY A 462 -54.00 -6.80 6.55
CA GLY A 462 -55.13 -7.58 7.01
C GLY A 462 -55.43 -7.44 8.50
N VAL A 463 -56.53 -8.07 8.89
CA VAL A 463 -57.07 -8.06 10.24
C VAL A 463 -56.92 -9.45 10.84
N GLU A 464 -56.27 -9.58 11.99
CA GLU A 464 -56.03 -10.87 12.64
C GLU A 464 -57.27 -11.39 13.40
N LYS A 465 -57.59 -12.70 13.26
CA LYS A 465 -58.83 -13.30 13.79
C LYS A 465 -58.97 -13.22 15.32
N ASN A 466 -57.86 -13.35 16.05
CA ASN A 466 -57.91 -13.57 17.50
C ASN A 466 -57.68 -12.30 18.32
N GLU A 467 -57.12 -11.27 17.72
CA GLU A 467 -56.56 -10.17 18.48
C GLU A 467 -57.02 -8.78 18.01
N LEU A 468 -57.93 -8.74 17.02
CA LEU A 468 -58.62 -7.55 16.51
C LEU A 468 -57.65 -6.43 16.04
N ALA A 469 -56.42 -6.78 15.64
CA ALA A 469 -55.39 -5.83 15.25
C ALA A 469 -55.16 -5.84 13.73
N LEU A 470 -54.72 -4.68 13.22
CA LEU A 470 -54.26 -4.52 11.86
C LEU A 470 -52.80 -4.98 11.72
N VAL A 471 -52.56 -5.84 10.75
CA VAL A 471 -51.23 -6.35 10.38
C VAL A 471 -50.90 -5.87 8.98
N GLN A 472 -49.70 -5.32 8.80
CA GLN A 472 -49.18 -4.90 7.50
C GLN A 472 -47.82 -5.53 7.30
N GLY A 473 -47.56 -6.04 6.09
CA GLY A 473 -46.26 -6.65 5.82
C GLY A 473 -46.01 -6.97 4.35
N CYS A 474 -44.87 -7.61 4.13
CA CYS A 474 -44.47 -8.19 2.86
C CYS A 474 -45.02 -9.61 2.72
N GLY A 475 -45.60 -9.92 1.57
CA GLY A 475 -46.22 -11.21 1.27
C GLY A 475 -47.58 -11.05 0.62
N SER A 476 -48.29 -12.16 0.52
CA SER A 476 -49.67 -12.21 0.04
C SER A 476 -50.59 -12.73 1.14
N CYS A 477 -51.85 -12.33 1.11
CA CYS A 477 -52.94 -12.89 1.89
C CYS A 477 -53.06 -14.41 1.77
N ASN A 478 -52.62 -14.98 0.65
CA ASN A 478 -52.66 -16.43 0.41
C ASN A 478 -51.46 -17.18 1.00
N ASP A 479 -50.51 -16.51 1.65
CA ASP A 479 -49.40 -17.18 2.32
C ASP A 479 -49.91 -17.97 3.53
N ASP A 480 -49.40 -19.20 3.73
CA ASP A 480 -49.80 -20.07 4.87
C ASP A 480 -49.66 -19.37 6.24
N GLN A 481 -48.69 -18.46 6.36
CA GLN A 481 -48.41 -17.65 7.55
C GLN A 481 -49.50 -16.60 7.84
N ASN A 482 -50.36 -16.30 6.86
CA ASN A 482 -51.43 -15.30 6.91
C ASN A 482 -52.83 -15.94 6.99
N SER A 483 -52.94 -17.25 7.19
CA SER A 483 -54.20 -18.00 7.34
C SER A 483 -55.07 -17.56 8.53
N ASN A 484 -54.47 -16.84 9.49
CA ASN A 484 -55.12 -16.24 10.65
C ASN A 484 -55.64 -14.80 10.40
N LEU A 485 -55.78 -14.37 9.15
CA LEU A 485 -56.41 -13.09 8.82
C LEU A 485 -57.89 -13.28 8.44
N THR A 486 -58.80 -12.44 8.93
CA THR A 486 -60.24 -12.44 8.58
C THR A 486 -60.55 -11.57 7.37
N LYS A 487 -59.93 -10.39 7.27
CA LYS A 487 -60.02 -9.47 6.14
C LYS A 487 -58.60 -9.18 5.68
N CYS A 488 -58.26 -9.50 4.43
CA CYS A 488 -56.90 -9.31 3.92
C CYS A 488 -56.95 -8.84 2.48
N GLN A 489 -56.09 -7.87 2.16
CA GLN A 489 -55.94 -7.31 0.83
C GLN A 489 -54.48 -7.23 0.41
N ASP A 490 -54.22 -7.69 -0.82
CA ASP A 490 -52.92 -7.62 -1.47
C ASP A 490 -52.80 -6.39 -2.36
N CYS A 491 -51.57 -5.91 -2.52
CA CYS A 491 -51.25 -4.85 -3.45
C CYS A 491 -49.79 -4.92 -3.92
N THR A 492 -49.51 -4.45 -5.14
CA THR A 492 -48.21 -4.65 -5.80
C THR A 492 -47.36 -3.38 -5.90
N ASN A 493 -47.90 -2.23 -5.50
CA ASN A 493 -47.17 -0.96 -5.52
C ASN A 493 -46.33 -0.79 -4.24
N SER A 494 -45.29 0.03 -4.25
CA SER A 494 -44.57 0.29 -3.00
C SER A 494 -45.48 1.04 -2.03
N MET A 495 -45.54 0.58 -0.78
CA MET A 495 -46.23 1.22 0.32
C MET A 495 -47.75 1.36 0.10
N CYS A 496 -48.33 0.48 -0.73
CA CYS A 496 -49.75 0.52 -1.05
C CYS A 496 -50.65 -0.06 0.04
N ASN A 497 -50.10 -0.84 0.97
CA ASN A 497 -50.84 -1.56 2.00
C ASN A 497 -51.31 -0.64 3.15
N SER A 498 -51.97 0.48 2.82
CA SER A 498 -52.58 1.40 3.79
C SER A 498 -53.95 0.89 4.25
N GLU A 499 -54.46 1.47 5.34
CA GLU A 499 -55.77 1.12 5.91
C GLU A 499 -56.91 1.39 4.92
N ASP A 500 -56.74 2.36 4.01
CA ASP A 500 -57.71 2.69 2.95
C ASP A 500 -57.90 1.57 1.91
N LEU A 501 -57.03 0.55 1.89
CA LEU A 501 -57.27 -0.63 1.05
C LEU A 501 -58.35 -1.55 1.62
N LEU A 502 -58.63 -1.48 2.92
CA LEU A 502 -59.72 -2.23 3.53
C LEU A 502 -61.02 -1.47 3.33
N ASP A 503 -62.13 -2.20 3.23
CA ASP A 503 -63.45 -1.59 3.19
C ASP A 503 -63.66 -0.64 4.38
N ASP A 504 -64.32 0.50 4.11
CA ASP A 504 -64.65 1.50 5.13
C ASP A 504 -65.34 0.83 6.33
N PRO A 505 -64.92 1.14 7.56
CA PRO A 505 -65.53 0.54 8.73
C PRO A 505 -66.95 1.09 8.91
N ILE A 506 -67.87 0.20 9.28
CA ILE A 506 -69.25 0.55 9.60
C ILE A 506 -69.31 1.62 10.71
N THR A 507 -70.24 2.56 10.61
CA THR A 507 -70.52 3.53 11.68
C THR A 507 -71.64 3.00 12.58
N CYS A 508 -71.46 2.96 13.90
CA CYS A 508 -72.46 2.50 14.87
C CYS A 508 -72.76 3.56 15.94
N TYR A 509 -73.91 3.45 16.61
CA TYR A 509 -74.15 4.17 17.84
C TYR A 509 -73.36 3.54 19.00
N HIS A 510 -72.75 4.39 19.83
CA HIS A 510 -72.07 4.02 21.06
C HIS A 510 -72.61 4.81 22.24
N LEU A 511 -72.91 4.15 23.35
CA LEU A 511 -73.19 4.87 24.59
C LEU A 511 -71.92 5.52 25.14
N THR A 512 -71.99 6.81 25.40
CA THR A 512 -70.85 7.60 25.91
C THR A 512 -70.93 7.96 27.39
N SER A 513 -72.13 7.88 27.99
CA SER A 513 -72.33 8.13 29.42
C SER A 513 -72.78 6.85 30.15
N ARG A 514 -72.24 6.62 31.35
CA ARG A 514 -72.72 5.56 32.27
C ARG A 514 -73.85 6.05 33.18
N PHE A 515 -74.23 7.33 33.11
CA PHE A 515 -75.19 7.98 33.98
C PHE A 515 -76.25 8.73 33.16
N TYR A 516 -77.50 8.71 33.66
CA TYR A 516 -78.65 9.31 32.99
C TYR A 516 -78.56 10.85 32.93
N PRO A 517 -78.99 11.50 31.83
CA PRO A 517 -79.49 10.91 30.58
C PRO A 517 -78.37 10.26 29.76
N TYR A 518 -78.65 9.09 29.20
CA TYR A 518 -77.70 8.37 28.35
C TYR A 518 -77.58 9.09 27.00
N GLU A 519 -76.36 9.41 26.58
CA GLU A 519 -76.09 9.98 25.27
C GLU A 519 -75.40 8.95 24.37
N SER A 520 -76.08 8.59 23.27
CA SER A 520 -75.50 7.85 22.15
C SER A 520 -74.71 8.81 21.25
N LYS A 521 -73.54 8.37 20.78
CA LYS A 521 -72.78 9.08 19.75
C LYS A 521 -72.46 8.15 18.60
N GLU A 522 -72.51 8.69 17.39
CA GLU A 522 -72.02 8.02 16.19
C GLU A 522 -70.50 7.83 16.31
N ARG A 523 -70.04 6.60 16.12
CA ARG A 523 -68.62 6.29 16.05
C ARG A 523 -68.36 5.32 14.92
N LYS A 524 -67.33 5.62 14.14
CA LYS A 524 -66.77 4.66 13.20
C LYS A 524 -66.17 3.50 13.96
N CYS A 525 -66.54 2.29 13.59
CA CYS A 525 -66.01 1.08 14.18
C CYS A 525 -64.57 0.83 13.73
N HIS A 526 -63.92 -0.12 14.40
CA HIS A 526 -62.68 -0.68 13.89
C HIS A 526 -62.99 -1.61 12.70
N HIS A 527 -62.11 -1.71 11.69
CA HIS A 527 -62.30 -2.56 10.49
C HIS A 527 -62.57 -4.05 10.79
N VAL A 528 -62.34 -4.49 12.03
CA VAL A 528 -62.66 -5.86 12.45
C VAL A 528 -64.16 -6.10 12.54
N TYR A 529 -64.95 -5.07 12.88
CA TYR A 529 -66.39 -5.18 13.00
C TYR A 529 -67.06 -4.89 11.65
N ASP A 530 -67.96 -5.77 11.22
CA ASP A 530 -68.86 -5.60 10.07
C ASP A 530 -70.33 -5.41 10.50
N SER A 531 -70.56 -5.26 11.80
CA SER A 531 -71.87 -5.16 12.42
C SER A 531 -71.88 -4.16 13.58
N CYS A 532 -73.08 -3.73 13.96
CA CYS A 532 -73.39 -3.01 15.17
C CYS A 532 -74.28 -3.90 16.06
N PHE A 533 -74.21 -3.75 17.38
CA PHE A 533 -75.19 -4.35 18.28
C PHE A 533 -75.81 -3.34 19.23
N VAL A 534 -77.03 -3.65 19.66
CA VAL A 534 -77.73 -3.04 20.78
C VAL A 534 -78.20 -4.16 21.72
N ALA A 535 -77.95 -4.02 23.02
CA ALA A 535 -78.29 -5.01 24.01
C ALA A 535 -78.90 -4.37 25.26
N GLY A 536 -79.95 -4.95 25.82
CA GLY A 536 -80.43 -4.59 27.15
C GLY A 536 -79.54 -5.25 28.20
N ASP A 537 -78.99 -4.46 29.13
CA ASP A 537 -78.31 -5.03 30.29
C ASP A 537 -79.29 -5.49 31.38
N VAL A 538 -78.76 -6.13 32.43
CA VAL A 538 -79.57 -6.67 33.55
C VAL A 538 -80.37 -5.61 34.33
N PHE A 539 -80.14 -4.32 34.05
CA PHE A 539 -80.85 -3.19 34.65
C PHE A 539 -81.80 -2.51 33.65
N GLY A 540 -82.00 -3.10 32.45
CA GLY A 540 -82.85 -2.55 31.39
C GLY A 540 -82.23 -1.38 30.64
N ARG A 541 -80.90 -1.19 30.71
CA ARG A 541 -80.20 -0.12 29.96
C ARG A 541 -79.76 -0.64 28.60
N ALA A 542 -80.02 0.10 27.53
CA ALA A 542 -79.45 -0.21 26.23
C ALA A 542 -77.93 0.02 26.21
N VAL A 543 -77.20 -0.94 25.67
CA VAL A 543 -75.77 -0.92 25.39
C VAL A 543 -75.60 -1.02 23.89
N GLN A 544 -75.17 0.07 23.27
CA GLN A 544 -74.89 0.14 21.82
C GLN A 544 -73.38 0.13 21.60
N ASN A 545 -72.90 -0.72 20.69
CA ASN A 545 -71.48 -0.77 20.33
C ASN A 545 -71.26 -1.44 18.95
N CYS A 546 -70.02 -1.48 18.51
CA CYS A 546 -69.59 -2.26 17.35
C CYS A 546 -69.55 -3.77 17.64
N GLY A 547 -69.85 -4.55 16.61
CA GLY A 547 -69.69 -6.00 16.58
C GLY A 547 -70.99 -6.77 16.80
N ASP A 548 -70.84 -8.09 16.93
CA ASP A 548 -71.95 -8.99 17.20
C ASP A 548 -72.31 -9.00 18.68
N CYS A 549 -73.51 -9.50 18.98
CA CYS A 549 -74.02 -9.64 20.33
C CYS A 549 -73.04 -10.38 21.26
N PRO A 550 -72.58 -9.75 22.36
CA PRO A 550 -71.72 -10.42 23.32
C PRO A 550 -72.43 -11.64 23.91
N SER A 551 -71.71 -12.75 24.08
CA SER A 551 -72.28 -14.01 24.59
C SER A 551 -72.92 -13.90 25.98
N LYS A 552 -72.59 -12.84 26.74
CA LYS A 552 -73.15 -12.54 28.07
C LYS A 552 -74.47 -11.76 28.03
N LEU A 553 -74.86 -11.26 26.86
CA LEU A 553 -76.02 -10.40 26.64
C LEU A 553 -76.95 -10.93 25.54
N SER A 554 -76.74 -12.18 25.09
CA SER A 554 -77.44 -12.78 23.94
C SER A 554 -78.97 -12.80 24.08
N ASP A 555 -79.48 -12.89 25.31
CA ASP A 555 -80.90 -13.11 25.57
C ASP A 555 -81.74 -11.84 25.36
N ASN A 556 -81.10 -10.66 25.30
CA ASN A 556 -81.73 -9.38 24.98
C ASN A 556 -80.77 -8.51 24.15
N CYS A 557 -80.37 -9.01 22.98
CA CYS A 557 -79.44 -8.30 22.09
C CYS A 557 -79.80 -8.52 20.61
N VAL A 558 -79.67 -7.45 19.83
CA VAL A 558 -79.86 -7.44 18.38
C VAL A 558 -78.58 -6.92 17.72
N SER A 559 -78.10 -7.64 16.71
CA SER A 559 -76.98 -7.22 15.85
C SER A 559 -77.47 -6.96 14.43
N CYS A 560 -76.89 -5.97 13.76
CA CYS A 560 -77.27 -5.53 12.42
C CYS A 560 -76.04 -5.08 11.62
N LYS A 561 -76.12 -5.04 10.28
CA LYS A 561 -74.97 -4.82 9.37
C LYS A 561 -75.01 -3.51 8.59
N GLU A 562 -75.98 -2.65 8.86
CA GLU A 562 -76.13 -1.34 8.20
C GLU A 562 -75.59 -0.21 9.10
N GLU A 563 -75.19 0.92 8.52
CA GLU A 563 -74.71 2.04 9.34
C GLU A 563 -75.79 2.55 10.29
N LEU A 564 -75.40 2.84 11.53
CA LEU A 564 -76.24 3.40 12.59
C LEU A 564 -77.49 2.56 12.88
N CYS A 565 -77.46 1.26 12.58
CA CYS A 565 -78.62 0.40 12.68
C CYS A 565 -78.97 -0.04 14.10
N ASN A 566 -78.09 0.16 15.09
CA ASN A 566 -78.23 -0.37 16.44
C ASN A 566 -79.01 0.57 17.38
N GLU A 567 -80.20 1.00 16.98
CA GLU A 567 -81.06 1.88 17.78
C GLU A 567 -81.76 1.16 18.94
N GLU A 568 -82.03 1.89 20.04
CA GLU A 568 -82.61 1.33 21.28
C GLU A 568 -84.01 0.72 21.11
N TYR A 569 -84.81 1.21 20.16
CA TYR A 569 -86.17 0.69 19.92
C TYR A 569 -86.20 -0.76 19.44
N LEU A 570 -85.05 -1.30 19.01
CA LEU A 570 -84.90 -2.68 18.58
C LEU A 570 -84.90 -3.68 19.74
N LEU A 571 -84.80 -3.22 20.99
CA LEU A 571 -84.97 -4.06 22.18
C LEU A 571 -86.46 -4.19 22.52
N GLU A 572 -86.96 -5.42 22.63
CA GLU A 572 -88.36 -5.65 22.99
C GLU A 572 -88.64 -5.15 24.42
N SER A 573 -89.69 -4.34 24.56
CA SER A 573 -90.20 -3.83 25.84
C SER A 573 -90.68 -4.99 26.74
N THR A 574 -89.81 -5.55 27.57
CA THR A 574 -90.24 -6.35 28.72
C THR A 574 -90.69 -5.44 29.86
N VAL A 575 -91.86 -4.83 29.72
CA VAL A 575 -92.67 -4.34 30.85
C VAL A 575 -93.85 -5.29 30.97
N ALA A 576 -93.67 -6.34 31.76
CA ALA A 576 -94.76 -7.18 32.21
C ALA A 576 -95.66 -6.37 33.17
N THR A 577 -96.94 -6.36 32.87
CA THR A 577 -98.04 -5.90 33.71
C THR A 577 -98.01 -6.56 35.09
N GLN A 578 -97.95 -5.77 36.17
CA GLN A 578 -98.37 -6.22 37.50
C GLN A 578 -99.90 -6.10 37.60
N GLU A 579 -100.61 -7.14 37.19
CA GLU A 579 -101.97 -7.40 37.65
C GLU A 579 -102.04 -8.83 38.20
N GLY A 580 -102.55 -8.97 39.44
CA GLY A 580 -103.23 -10.18 39.91
C GLY A 580 -102.37 -11.29 40.53
N CYS A 581 -102.01 -11.12 41.81
CA CYS A 581 -101.89 -12.27 42.72
C CYS A 581 -102.98 -12.17 43.79
N GLN A 582 -104.11 -12.82 43.54
CA GLN A 582 -105.03 -13.32 44.55
C GLN A 582 -105.38 -14.76 44.17
N LEU A 583 -105.10 -15.71 45.07
CA LEU A 583 -106.15 -16.47 45.75
C LEU A 583 -105.56 -17.45 46.78
N ASP A 584 -106.30 -17.51 47.89
CA ASP A 584 -106.29 -18.42 49.03
C ASP A 584 -106.07 -19.91 48.64
N ASP A 585 -105.66 -20.85 49.50
CA ASP A 585 -106.28 -21.13 50.79
C ASP A 585 -105.45 -22.17 51.61
N SER A 586 -105.39 -21.91 52.93
CA SER A 586 -105.36 -22.82 54.09
C SER A 586 -104.76 -24.25 54.05
N LYS A 587 -103.86 -24.57 55.01
CA LYS A 587 -104.14 -25.27 56.31
C LYS A 587 -102.92 -26.01 56.91
N ASP A 588 -102.77 -25.85 58.24
CA ASP A 588 -102.27 -26.78 59.29
C ASP A 588 -100.81 -27.30 59.21
N ARG A 589 -100.00 -27.45 60.29
CA ARG A 589 -100.27 -27.73 61.71
C ARG A 589 -98.98 -27.68 62.59
N ALA A 590 -99.18 -27.44 63.90
CA ALA A 590 -98.32 -27.75 65.07
C ALA A 590 -97.00 -26.95 65.24
N SER A 591 -96.61 -26.44 66.41
CA SER A 591 -96.99 -26.69 67.81
C SER A 591 -96.86 -25.42 68.65
#